data_AF-A0A1G1H3U0-F1
#
_entry.id   AF-A0A1G1H3U0-F1
#
_cell.length_a   1.000
_cell.length_b   1.000
_cell.length_c   1.000
_cell.angle_alpha   90.00
_cell.angle_beta   90.00
_cell.angle_gamma   90.00
#
_symmetry.space_group_name_H-M   'P 1'
#
loop_
_entity.id
_entity.type
_entity.pdbx_description
1 polymer ?
#
loop_
_entity_poly.entity_id
_entity_poly.type
_entity_poly.pdbx_seq_one_letter_code
_entity_poly.pdbx_strand_id
1 'polypeptide(L)' 'MIDQSLVSQESQCRLAGKPVDECLSKFSSKELMDALMAADLPMGGSNMQRIERLLSVGYPQDVFQFFHRDALQRVAHMLD' A
#
# COMPACT_ATOMS: atom_id res chain seq x y z
N MET A 1 -26.10 16.40 -8.54
CA MET A 1 -25.54 15.04 -8.62
C MET A 1 -24.04 15.21 -8.66
N ILE A 2 -23.34 14.90 -7.58
CA ILE A 2 -21.91 15.19 -7.47
C ILE A 2 -21.14 14.13 -8.25
N ASP A 3 -20.26 14.62 -9.13
CA ASP A 3 -19.23 13.93 -9.89
C ASP A 3 -18.59 12.78 -9.11
N GLN A 4 -18.97 11.54 -9.41
CA GLN A 4 -18.29 10.33 -8.93
C GLN A 4 -17.18 9.86 -9.92
N SER A 5 -16.89 10.66 -10.96
CA SER A 5 -15.97 10.28 -12.05
C SER A 5 -14.59 10.94 -11.99
N LEU A 6 -14.29 11.73 -10.96
CA LEU A 6 -13.03 12.49 -10.82
C LEU A 6 -12.20 12.14 -9.58
N VAL A 7 -12.52 11.05 -8.89
CA VAL A 7 -11.59 10.40 -7.94
C VAL A 7 -10.82 9.28 -8.63
N SER A 8 -10.67 9.39 -9.94
CA SER A 8 -9.78 8.56 -10.74
C SER A 8 -8.39 9.20 -10.73
N GLN A 9 -7.41 8.46 -10.23
CA GLN A 9 -5.97 8.58 -10.54
C GLN A 9 -5.11 9.63 -9.83
N GLU A 10 -5.58 10.81 -9.42
CA GLU A 10 -4.66 11.86 -8.89
C GLU A 10 -4.15 11.67 -7.45
N SER A 11 -4.58 10.62 -6.74
CA SER A 11 -3.99 10.23 -5.45
C SER A 11 -3.10 9.01 -5.55
N GLN A 12 -2.64 8.63 -6.76
CA GLN A 12 -1.55 7.68 -6.95
C GLN A 12 -0.26 8.28 -6.39
N CYS A 13 -0.18 8.19 -5.06
CA CYS A 13 0.98 8.23 -4.19
C CYS A 13 2.18 9.05 -4.67
N ARG A 14 2.44 10.17 -3.96
CA ARG A 14 3.78 10.79 -3.88
C ARG A 14 4.90 9.79 -3.48
N LEU A 15 4.54 8.56 -3.07
CA LEU A 15 5.46 7.43 -2.86
C LEU A 15 6.24 7.05 -4.13
N ALA A 16 5.85 7.51 -5.33
CA ALA A 16 6.55 7.22 -6.59
C ALA A 16 8.04 7.66 -6.64
N GLY A 17 8.51 8.46 -5.67
CA GLY A 17 9.92 8.85 -5.54
C GLY A 17 10.75 8.04 -4.54
N LYS A 18 10.13 7.16 -3.74
CA LYS A 18 10.79 6.40 -2.66
C LYS A 18 10.77 4.89 -2.95
N PRO A 19 11.75 4.13 -2.46
CA PRO A 19 11.72 2.68 -2.52
C PRO A 19 10.44 2.11 -1.88
N VAL A 20 9.77 1.17 -2.56
CA VAL A 20 8.47 0.63 -2.12
C VAL A 20 8.61 -0.16 -0.81
N ASP A 21 9.73 -0.84 -0.60
CA ASP A 21 10.10 -1.49 0.66
C ASP A 21 10.17 -0.49 1.83
N GLU A 22 10.74 0.70 1.61
CA GLU A 22 10.76 1.77 2.60
C GLU A 22 9.34 2.22 2.95
N CYS A 23 8.48 2.38 1.94
CA CYS A 23 7.08 2.74 2.14
C CYS A 23 6.32 1.67 2.94
N LEU A 24 6.46 0.41 2.52
CA LEU A 24 5.81 -0.74 3.14
C LEU A 24 6.24 -0.94 4.60
N SER A 25 7.49 -0.57 4.94
CA SER A 25 7.99 -0.62 6.32
C SER A 25 7.28 0.34 7.30
N LYS A 26 6.60 1.39 6.80
CA LYS A 26 5.86 2.37 7.62
C LYS A 26 4.42 1.96 7.92
N PHE A 27 3.93 0.89 7.29
CA PHE A 27 2.62 0.34 7.60
C PHE A 27 2.68 -0.54 8.85
N SER A 28 1.61 -0.49 9.63
CA SER A 28 1.40 -1.34 10.78
C SER A 28 1.21 -2.80 10.35
N SER A 29 1.41 -3.72 11.31
CA SER A 29 1.11 -5.14 11.07
C SER A 29 -0.32 -5.37 10.61
N LYS A 30 -1.29 -4.58 11.09
CA LYS A 30 -2.69 -4.70 10.69
C LYS A 30 -2.88 -4.30 9.23
N GLU A 31 -2.35 -3.15 8.82
CA GLU A 31 -2.47 -2.68 7.43
C GLU A 31 -1.78 -3.63 6.44
N LEU A 32 -0.64 -4.21 6.82
CA LEU A 32 0.02 -5.24 6.00
C LEU A 32 -0.83 -6.52 5.88
N MET A 33 -1.51 -6.95 6.95
CA MET A 33 -2.42 -8.11 6.89
C MET A 33 -3.67 -7.79 6.06
N ASP A 34 -4.24 -6.60 6.22
CA ASP A 34 -5.41 -6.15 5.48
C ASP A 34 -5.08 -6.08 3.96
N ALA A 35 -3.89 -5.59 3.60
CA ALA A 35 -3.41 -5.58 2.22
C ALA A 35 -3.17 -6.99 1.66
N LEU A 36 -2.60 -7.90 2.45
CA LEU A 36 -2.43 -9.31 2.06
C LEU A 36 -3.78 -9.99 1.86
N MET A 37 -4.75 -9.72 2.73
CA MET A 37 -6.12 -10.22 2.60
C MET A 37 -6.78 -9.70 1.32
N ALA A 38 -6.61 -8.41 1.00
CA ALA A 38 -7.14 -7.82 -0.24
C ALA A 38 -6.46 -8.37 -1.51
N ALA A 39 -5.23 -8.86 -1.40
CA ALA A 39 -4.47 -9.51 -2.46
C ALA A 39 -4.66 -11.05 -2.53
N ASP A 40 -5.57 -11.62 -1.73
CA ASP A 40 -5.78 -13.06 -1.59
C ASP A 40 -4.49 -13.85 -1.23
N LEU A 41 -3.62 -13.23 -0.41
CA LEU A 41 -2.34 -13.79 0.02
C LEU A 41 -2.33 -14.24 1.50
N PRO A 42 -1.46 -15.22 1.85
CA PRO A 42 -1.26 -15.62 3.24
C PRO A 42 -0.84 -14.45 4.15
N MET A 43 -1.58 -14.24 5.25
CA MET A 43 -1.33 -13.18 6.25
C MET A 43 -0.27 -13.55 7.33
N GLY A 44 0.16 -14.80 7.36
CA GLY A 44 1.10 -15.31 8.36
C GLY A 44 2.54 -14.79 8.19
N GLY A 45 3.30 -14.84 9.27
CA GLY A 45 4.72 -14.47 9.30
C GLY A 45 5.01 -13.11 9.94
N SER A 46 6.28 -12.69 9.87
CA SER A 46 6.74 -11.36 10.32
C SER A 46 6.34 -10.26 9.34
N ASN A 47 6.39 -8.99 9.76
CA ASN A 47 6.12 -7.88 8.84
C ASN A 47 7.04 -7.88 7.63
N MET A 48 8.31 -8.22 7.79
CA MET A 48 9.25 -8.35 6.66
C MET A 48 8.78 -9.43 5.67
N GLN A 49 8.38 -10.60 6.15
CA GLN A 49 7.84 -11.67 5.29
C GLN A 49 6.53 -11.26 4.59
N ARG A 50 5.69 -10.45 5.26
CA ARG A 50 4.47 -9.89 4.67
C ARG A 50 4.78 -8.89 3.56
N ILE A 51 5.78 -8.03 3.77
CA ILE A 51 6.26 -7.04 2.79
C ILE A 51 6.82 -7.75 1.57
N GLU A 52 7.70 -8.74 1.74
CA GLU A 52 8.23 -9.55 0.64
C GLU A 52 7.13 -10.22 -0.18
N ARG A 53 6.09 -10.72 0.50
CA ARG A 53 4.94 -11.35 -0.16
C ARG A 53 4.10 -10.35 -0.94
N LEU A 54 3.86 -9.16 -0.40
CA LEU A 54 3.20 -8.07 -1.12
C LEU A 54 4.00 -7.66 -2.36
N LEU A 55 5.33 -7.56 -2.24
CA LEU A 55 6.23 -7.25 -3.35
C LEU A 55 6.28 -8.36 -4.43
N SER A 56 5.85 -9.59 -4.11
CA SER A 56 5.79 -10.69 -5.08
C SER A 56 4.56 -10.66 -6.00
N VAL A 57 3.55 -9.81 -5.71
CA VAL A 57 2.26 -9.79 -6.44
C VAL A 57 2.39 -9.22 -7.86
N GLY A 58 3.46 -8.46 -8.15
CA GLY A 58 3.65 -7.84 -9.46
C GLY A 58 4.55 -6.62 -9.39
N TYR A 59 4.19 -5.54 -10.09
CA TYR A 59 4.95 -4.31 -9.98
C TYR A 59 4.75 -3.72 -8.58
N PRO A 60 5.82 -3.22 -7.93
CA PRO A 60 5.73 -2.63 -6.58
C PRO A 60 4.69 -1.51 -6.45
N GLN A 61 4.37 -0.84 -7.56
CA GLN A 61 3.37 0.22 -7.64
C GLN A 61 1.94 -0.31 -7.47
N ASP A 62 1.68 -1.53 -7.95
CA ASP A 62 0.38 -2.19 -7.88
C ASP A 62 0.06 -2.62 -6.45
N VAL A 63 1.08 -2.79 -5.59
CA VAL A 63 0.90 -3.17 -4.19
C VAL A 63 0.07 -2.15 -3.43
N PHE A 64 0.22 -0.86 -3.75
CA PHE A 64 -0.51 0.21 -3.07
C PHE A 64 -2.02 0.18 -3.33
N GLN A 65 -2.48 -0.53 -4.37
CA GLN A 65 -3.92 -0.67 -4.64
C GLN A 65 -4.65 -1.46 -3.56
N PHE A 66 -3.93 -2.30 -2.80
CA PHE A 66 -4.47 -3.12 -1.73
C PHE A 66 -4.56 -2.38 -0.38
N PHE A 67 -4.07 -1.15 -0.30
CA PHE A 67 -4.08 -0.35 0.92
C PHE A 67 -5.20 0.69 0.91
N HIS A 68 -5.77 0.95 2.09
CA HIS A 68 -6.72 2.04 2.27
C HIS A 68 -6.05 3.40 2.04
N ARG A 69 -6.80 4.33 1.43
CA ARG A 69 -6.34 5.68 1.11
C ARG A 69 -5.79 6.43 2.33
N ASP A 70 -6.42 6.27 3.49
CA ASP A 70 -5.98 6.93 4.73
C ASP A 70 -4.60 6.44 5.19
N ALA A 71 -4.33 5.13 5.03
CA ALA A 71 -3.04 4.54 5.35
C ALA A 71 -1.95 5.03 4.38
N LEU A 72 -2.27 5.11 3.08
CA LEU A 72 -1.38 5.65 2.05
C LEU A 72 -1.04 7.14 2.30
N GLN A 73 -2.04 7.96 2.62
CA GLN A 73 -1.84 9.38 2.94
C GLN A 73 -0.96 9.56 4.19
N ARG A 74 -1.23 8.78 5.25
CA ARG A 74 -0.43 8.80 6.47
C ARG A 74 1.03 8.48 6.19
N VAL A 75 1.30 7.41 5.42
CA VAL A 75 2.67 7.01 5.09
C VAL A 75 3.36 8.05 4.18
N ALA A 76 2.63 8.64 3.23
CA ALA A 76 3.17 9.71 2.40
C ALA A 76 3.60 10.93 3.24
N HIS A 77 2.80 11.34 4.23
CA HIS A 77 3.15 12.41 5.16
C HIS A 77 4.35 12.10 6.08
N MET A 78 4.68 10.82 6.28
CA MET A 78 5.85 10.41 7.09
C MET A 78 7.14 10.35 6.27
N LEU A 79 7.05 10.42 4.94
CA LEU A 79 8.17 10.27 4.00
C LEU A 79 8.52 11.57 3.24
N ASP A 80 7.64 12.57 3.31
CA ASP A 80 7.91 13.99 2.99
C ASP A 80 8.82 14.62 4.06
#